data_AF-A0A968NNI2-F1
#
_entry.id   AF-A0A968NNI2-F1
#
_cell.length_a   1.000
_cell.length_b   1.000
_cell.length_c   1.000
_cell.angle_alpha   90.00
_cell.angle_beta   90.00
_cell.angle_gamma   90.00
#
_symmetry.space_group_name_H-M   'P 1'
#
loop_
_entity.id
_entity.type
_entity.pdbx_description
1 polymer ?
#
loop_
_entity_poly.entity_id
_entity_poly.type
_entity_poly.pdbx_seq_one_letter_code
_entity_poly.pdbx_strand_id
1 'polypeptide(L)'
;MRDALFTAIDKSGLTGKDLNERSNVSQAQIYRERKGDDLSYSNIQRLINGLPRETYHQFCTLLMVGEMTSQELADLIMVPVTQLQQKPAGAQNNGLSKHQHQESTILPLKLPTSTATRYGVGFQKPLDAR
;
A
#
# COMPACT_ATOMS: atom_id res chain seq x y z
N MET A 1 -18.09 1.91 -6.26
CA MET A 1 -16.77 1.80 -6.94
C MET A 1 -16.45 2.97 -7.86
N ARG A 2 -17.21 3.20 -8.95
CA ARG A 2 -16.96 4.30 -9.92
C ARG A 2 -16.81 5.67 -9.24
N ASP A 3 -17.74 6.01 -8.36
CA ASP A 3 -17.72 7.31 -7.67
C ASP A 3 -16.49 7.48 -6.79
N ALA A 4 -16.06 6.41 -6.11
CA ALA A 4 -14.82 6.40 -5.33
C ALA A 4 -13.59 6.63 -6.23
N LEU A 5 -13.54 6.01 -7.42
CA LEU A 5 -12.46 6.20 -8.39
C LEU A 5 -12.37 7.65 -8.85
N PHE A 6 -13.48 8.22 -9.32
CA PHE A 6 -13.47 9.59 -9.81
C PHE A 6 -13.30 10.63 -8.69
N THR A 7 -13.80 10.35 -7.48
CA THR A 7 -13.53 11.18 -6.30
C THR A 7 -12.05 11.20 -5.95
N ALA A 8 -11.36 10.05 -5.98
CA ALA A 8 -9.92 9.98 -5.71
C ALA A 8 -9.11 10.75 -6.77
N ILE A 9 -9.49 10.61 -8.04
CA ILE A 9 -8.90 11.34 -9.18
C ILE A 9 -9.05 12.85 -8.99
N ASP A 10 -10.26 13.32 -8.67
CA ASP A 10 -10.56 14.74 -8.47
C ASP A 10 -9.76 15.31 -7.29
N LYS A 11 -9.72 14.60 -6.16
CA LYS A 11 -8.95 15.01 -4.98
C LYS A 11 -7.44 15.08 -5.21
N SER A 12 -6.94 14.23 -6.10
CA SER A 12 -5.52 14.21 -6.48
C SER A 12 -5.17 15.22 -7.57
N GLY A 13 -6.15 15.95 -8.11
CA GLY A 13 -5.93 16.95 -9.16
C GLY A 13 -5.47 16.36 -10.49
N LEU A 14 -5.71 15.07 -10.74
CA LEU A 14 -5.30 14.43 -12.00
C LEU A 14 -6.19 14.90 -13.14
N THR A 15 -5.54 15.38 -14.21
CA THR A 15 -6.27 15.83 -15.40
C THR A 15 -6.63 14.64 -16.29
N GLY A 16 -7.59 14.84 -17.20
CA GLY A 16 -7.91 13.83 -18.23
C GLY A 16 -6.69 13.49 -19.10
N LYS A 17 -5.75 14.42 -19.29
CA LYS A 17 -4.50 14.19 -20.02
C LYS A 17 -3.59 13.22 -19.26
N ASP A 18 -3.36 13.45 -17.97
CA ASP A 18 -2.52 12.59 -17.14
C ASP A 18 -3.05 11.16 -17.09
N LEU A 19 -4.37 11.02 -16.97
CA LEU A 19 -5.04 9.73 -16.98
C LEU A 19 -4.90 9.02 -18.32
N ASN A 20 -5.03 9.75 -19.43
CA ASN A 20 -4.83 9.19 -20.76
C ASN A 20 -3.39 8.66 -20.92
N GLU A 21 -2.38 9.46 -20.57
CA GLU A 21 -0.97 9.06 -20.69
C GLU A 21 -0.64 7.80 -19.86
N ARG A 22 -1.27 7.63 -18.70
CA ARG A 22 -0.99 6.52 -17.77
C ARG A 22 -1.81 5.25 -18.05
N SER A 23 -3.06 5.39 -18.45
CA SER A 23 -3.98 4.26 -18.65
C SER A 23 -4.16 3.88 -20.13
N ASN A 24 -3.76 4.78 -21.03
CA ASN A 24 -4.02 4.72 -22.46
C ASN A 24 -5.53 4.55 -22.77
N VAL A 25 -6.36 5.24 -21.96
CA VAL A 25 -7.80 5.44 -22.15
C VAL A 25 -8.03 6.88 -22.61
N SER A 26 -8.72 7.08 -23.72
CA SER A 26 -8.90 8.42 -24.28
C SER A 26 -9.73 9.32 -23.35
N GLN A 27 -9.47 10.64 -23.40
CA GLN A 27 -10.23 11.60 -22.59
C GLN A 27 -11.74 11.55 -22.84
N ALA A 28 -12.16 11.28 -24.07
CA ALA A 28 -13.58 11.10 -24.41
C ALA A 28 -14.19 9.87 -23.74
N GLN A 29 -13.45 8.76 -23.68
CA GLN A 29 -13.88 7.56 -22.95
C GLN A 29 -13.96 7.85 -21.44
N ILE A 30 -12.94 8.49 -20.87
CA ILE A 30 -12.93 8.88 -19.43
C ILE A 30 -14.15 9.75 -19.10
N TYR A 31 -14.49 10.71 -19.96
CA TYR A 31 -15.65 11.57 -19.78
C TYR A 31 -16.97 10.78 -19.79
N ARG A 32 -17.16 9.86 -20.75
CA ARG A 32 -18.35 9.00 -20.82
C ARG A 32 -18.46 8.07 -19.60
N GLU A 33 -17.35 7.46 -19.19
CA GLU A 33 -17.26 6.61 -18.01
C GLU A 33 -17.67 7.38 -16.74
N ARG A 34 -17.27 8.66 -16.64
CA ARG A 34 -17.63 9.54 -15.53
C ARG A 34 -19.10 9.93 -15.54
N LYS A 35 -19.71 10.10 -16.71
CA LYS A 35 -21.14 10.43 -16.87
C LYS A 35 -22.07 9.24 -16.68
N GLY A 36 -21.54 8.03 -16.76
CA GLY A 36 -22.30 6.82 -16.57
C GLY A 36 -22.74 6.13 -17.85
N ASP A 37 -22.40 6.72 -19.01
CA ASP A 37 -22.99 6.37 -20.31
C ASP A 37 -22.45 5.08 -20.93
N ASP A 38 -21.25 4.64 -20.52
CA ASP A 38 -20.62 3.42 -21.03
C ASP A 38 -19.63 2.93 -19.97
N LEU A 39 -19.81 1.71 -19.46
CA LEU A 39 -19.11 1.17 -18.30
C LEU A 39 -18.25 -0.01 -18.74
N SER A 40 -17.16 0.30 -19.44
CA SER A 40 -16.24 -0.72 -19.89
C SER A 40 -15.34 -1.12 -18.74
N TYR A 41 -15.57 -2.31 -18.19
CA TYR A 41 -14.75 -2.85 -17.10
C TYR A 41 -13.24 -2.78 -17.40
N SER A 42 -12.85 -3.04 -18.66
CA SER A 42 -11.45 -2.95 -19.07
C SER A 42 -10.90 -1.52 -19.01
N ASN A 43 -11.69 -0.50 -19.36
CA ASN A 43 -11.27 0.90 -19.22
C ASN A 43 -11.12 1.29 -17.75
N ILE A 44 -12.08 0.90 -16.91
CA ILE A 44 -12.01 1.16 -15.46
C ILE A 44 -10.76 0.51 -14.85
N GLN A 45 -10.50 -0.76 -15.18
CA GLN A 45 -9.32 -1.46 -14.69
C GLN A 45 -8.02 -0.79 -15.16
N ARG A 46 -7.96 -0.35 -16.42
CA ARG A 46 -6.82 0.39 -16.95
C ARG A 46 -6.64 1.75 -16.26
N LEU A 47 -7.72 2.45 -15.94
CA LEU A 47 -7.68 3.68 -15.16
C LEU A 47 -7.13 3.44 -13.75
N ILE A 48 -7.61 2.40 -13.06
CA ILE A 48 -7.13 2.01 -11.73
C ILE A 48 -5.63 1.66 -11.77
N ASN A 49 -5.21 0.85 -12.74
CA ASN A 49 -3.81 0.46 -12.90
C ASN A 49 -2.89 1.64 -13.25
N GLY A 50 -3.43 2.69 -13.87
CA GLY A 50 -2.71 3.90 -14.23
C GLY A 50 -2.62 4.93 -13.10
N LEU A 51 -3.27 4.72 -11.94
CA LEU A 51 -3.25 5.69 -10.86
C LEU A 51 -1.86 5.81 -10.22
N PRO A 52 -1.42 7.03 -9.85
CA PRO A 52 -0.32 7.21 -8.92
C PRO A 52 -0.60 6.49 -7.60
N ARG A 53 0.47 6.08 -6.91
CA ARG A 53 0.38 5.28 -5.67
C ARG A 53 -0.51 5.94 -4.62
N GLU A 54 -0.33 7.23 -4.41
CA GLU A 54 -1.07 8.03 -3.43
C GLU A 54 -2.56 8.08 -3.77
N THR A 55 -2.89 8.31 -5.04
CA THR A 55 -4.29 8.31 -5.54
C THR A 55 -4.92 6.93 -5.45
N TYR A 56 -4.16 5.88 -5.76
CA TYR A 56 -4.62 4.49 -5.62
C TYR A 56 -4.95 4.16 -4.16
N HIS A 57 -4.11 4.57 -3.21
CA HIS A 57 -4.39 4.40 -1.79
C HIS A 57 -5.66 5.15 -1.37
N GLN A 58 -5.82 6.41 -1.80
CA GLN A 58 -7.04 7.17 -1.54
C GLN A 58 -8.29 6.48 -2.11
N PHE A 59 -8.19 5.96 -3.33
CA PHE A 59 -9.26 5.17 -3.95
C PHE A 59 -9.63 3.95 -3.11
N CYS A 60 -8.65 3.15 -2.70
CA CYS A 60 -8.87 1.99 -1.82
C CYS A 60 -9.50 2.39 -0.48
N THR A 61 -9.05 3.48 0.14
CA THR A 61 -9.65 4.00 1.38
C THR A 61 -11.11 4.39 1.17
N LEU A 62 -11.43 5.08 0.07
CA LEU A 62 -12.81 5.47 -0.25
C LEU A 62 -13.71 4.27 -0.53
N LEU A 63 -13.19 3.20 -1.15
CA LEU A 63 -13.92 1.94 -1.30
C LEU A 63 -14.21 1.31 0.05
N MET A 64 -13.20 1.14 0.90
CA MET A 64 -13.37 0.53 2.22
C MET A 64 -14.34 1.31 3.09
N VAL A 65 -14.17 2.64 3.19
CA VAL A 65 -15.05 3.49 4.00
C VAL A 65 -16.47 3.55 3.45
N GLY A 66 -16.64 3.52 2.12
CA GLY A 66 -17.95 3.51 1.48
C GLY A 66 -18.75 2.22 1.72
N GLU A 67 -18.07 1.12 2.04
CA GLU A 67 -18.68 -0.18 2.35
C GLU A 67 -18.81 -0.43 3.86
N MET A 68 -18.15 0.36 4.70
CA MET A 68 -18.23 0.27 6.16
C MET A 68 -19.53 0.85 6.70
N THR A 69 -20.11 0.16 7.68
CA THR A 69 -21.18 0.70 8.52
C THR A 69 -20.64 1.79 9.44
N SER A 70 -21.54 2.66 9.94
CA SER A 70 -21.15 3.71 10.89
C SER A 70 -20.50 3.16 12.17
N GLN A 71 -20.86 1.95 12.59
CA GLN A 71 -20.26 1.29 13.74
C GLN A 71 -18.82 0.83 13.46
N GLU A 72 -18.58 0.17 12.32
CA GLU A 72 -17.24 -0.25 11.91
C GLU A 72 -16.29 0.94 11.72
N LEU A 73 -16.82 2.04 11.15
CA LEU A 73 -16.07 3.29 11.03
C LEU A 73 -15.77 3.89 12.42
N ALA A 74 -16.72 3.87 13.35
CA ALA A 74 -16.52 4.35 14.71
C ALA A 74 -15.45 3.53 15.45
N ASP A 75 -15.47 2.21 15.32
CA ASP A 75 -14.48 1.33 15.95
C ASP A 75 -13.07 1.55 15.37
N LEU A 76 -12.95 1.74 14.06
CA LEU A 76 -11.67 2.07 13.41
C LEU A 76 -11.08 3.41 13.92
N ILE A 77 -11.94 4.39 14.24
CA ILE A 77 -11.53 5.72 14.72
C ILE A 77 -11.27 5.71 16.23
N MET A 78 -12.10 5.03 17.03
CA MET A 78 -11.99 5.07 18.49
C MET A 78 -10.79 4.27 19.03
N VAL A 79 -10.38 3.19 18.38
CA VAL A 79 -9.23 2.37 18.84
C VAL A 79 -7.92 3.18 18.91
N PRO A 80 -7.53 3.98 17.90
CA PRO A 80 -6.36 4.84 18.03
C PRO A 80 -6.57 6.04 18.97
N VAL A 81 -7.77 6.62 19.06
CA VAL A 81 -8.05 7.75 19.97
C VAL A 81 -7.90 7.34 21.44
N THR A 82 -8.39 6.15 21.80
CA THR A 82 -8.23 5.61 23.16
C THR A 82 -6.77 5.31 23.49
N GLN A 83 -5.98 4.85 22.52
CA GLN A 83 -4.53 4.66 22.70
C GLN A 83 -3.76 6.00 22.87
N LEU A 84 -4.21 7.08 22.21
CA LEU A 84 -3.62 8.40 22.38
C LEU A 84 -3.95 9.03 23.74
N GLN A 85 -5.14 8.76 24.29
CA GLN A 85 -5.53 9.22 25.62
C GLN A 85 -4.85 8.46 26.78
N GLN A 86 -4.34 7.25 26.51
CA GLN A 86 -3.63 6.43 27.51
C GLN A 86 -2.14 6.75 27.63
N LYS A 87 -1.60 7.74 26.91
CA LYS A 87 -0.24 8.26 27.17
C LYS A 87 -0.33 9.36 28.24
N PRO A 88 0.01 9.11 29.51
CA PRO A 88 0.06 10.18 30.49
C PRO A 88 1.10 11.22 30.05
N ALA A 89 0.65 12.47 29.94
CA ALA A 89 1.51 13.64 29.86
C ALA A 89 2.24 13.78 31.22
N GLY A 90 3.34 13.06 31.38
CA GLY A 90 4.03 12.98 32.67
C GLY A 90 5.42 12.36 32.57
N ALA A 91 6.35 13.07 31.91
CA ALA A 91 7.77 12.98 32.23
C ALA A 91 8.46 14.26 31.73
N GLN A 92 8.46 15.29 32.60
CA GLN A 92 9.28 16.48 32.46
C GLN A 92 10.76 16.15 32.70
N ASN A 93 11.63 16.95 32.08
CA ASN A 93 13.06 17.11 32.32
C ASN A 93 13.55 16.83 33.75
N ASN A 94 14.68 16.13 33.89
CA ASN A 94 15.89 16.64 34.57
C ASN A 94 17.03 15.60 34.59
N GLY A 95 18.26 16.07 34.29
CA GLY A 95 19.47 15.53 34.91
C GLY A 95 20.44 14.79 33.99
N LEU A 96 21.57 15.44 33.71
CA LEU A 96 22.85 14.78 33.42
C LEU A 96 23.08 13.59 34.37
N SER A 97 23.44 12.44 33.82
CA SER A 97 24.30 11.46 34.50
C SER A 97 25.25 10.84 33.48
N LYS A 98 26.52 11.26 33.56
CA LYS A 98 27.67 10.52 33.03
C LYS A 98 27.90 9.32 33.95
N HIS A 99 27.95 8.10 33.42
CA HIS A 99 28.77 6.95 33.86
C HIS A 99 28.44 5.80 32.88
N GLN A 100 29.34 5.51 31.93
CA GLN A 100 30.35 4.43 31.97
C GLN A 100 29.76 3.00 31.90
N HIS A 101 30.36 2.23 30.98
CA HIS A 101 30.15 0.82 30.65
C HIS A 101 29.68 -0.10 31.79
N GLN A 102 28.76 -1.01 31.48
CA GLN A 102 29.08 -2.44 31.37
C GLN A 102 27.97 -3.23 30.65
N GLU A 103 28.42 -4.28 29.99
CA GLU A 103 27.77 -5.13 28.99
C GLU A 103 26.52 -5.86 29.50
N SER A 104 25.58 -6.16 28.60
CA SER A 104 25.13 -7.54 28.37
C SER A 104 24.12 -7.64 27.21
N THR A 105 24.55 -8.43 26.22
CA THR A 105 23.72 -9.34 25.42
C THR A 105 22.82 -8.73 24.33
N ILE A 106 23.46 -8.55 23.18
CA ILE A 106 22.84 -8.69 21.86
C ILE A 106 22.16 -10.07 21.81
N LEU A 107 20.83 -10.11 21.73
CA LEU A 107 20.12 -11.31 21.27
C LEU A 107 20.08 -11.26 19.74
N PRO A 108 20.84 -12.09 19.00
CA PRO A 108 20.57 -12.27 17.59
C PRO A 108 19.22 -12.98 17.44
N LEU A 109 18.24 -12.32 16.81
CA LEU A 109 17.03 -12.96 16.34
C LEU A 109 17.45 -14.07 15.36
N LYS A 110 17.37 -15.31 15.83
CA LYS A 110 17.73 -16.52 15.12
C LYS A 110 16.69 -16.77 14.02
N LEU A 111 16.98 -16.38 12.79
CA LEU A 111 16.29 -16.87 11.60
C LEU A 111 16.48 -18.39 11.53
N PRO A 112 15.43 -19.19 11.28
CA PRO A 112 15.61 -20.62 11.03
C PRO A 112 16.37 -20.80 9.72
N THR A 113 17.62 -21.24 9.83
CA THR A 113 18.42 -21.80 8.74
C THR A 113 17.76 -23.08 8.24
N SER A 114 17.13 -23.01 7.07
CA SER A 114 16.75 -24.19 6.29
C SER A 114 18.01 -24.73 5.61
N THR A 115 18.72 -25.65 6.26
CA THR A 115 19.80 -26.41 5.63
C THR A 115 19.25 -27.60 4.83
N ALA A 116 19.36 -27.45 3.52
CA ALA A 116 19.82 -28.42 2.53
C ALA A 116 19.06 -29.76 2.36
N THR A 117 18.60 -30.00 1.12
CA THR A 117 18.99 -31.23 0.42
C THR A 117 19.69 -30.84 -0.87
N ARG A 118 20.99 -31.03 -0.82
CA ARG A 118 21.99 -30.86 -1.87
C ARG A 118 22.06 -32.20 -2.62
N TYR A 119 21.48 -32.29 -3.81
CA TYR A 119 21.91 -33.30 -4.77
C TYR A 119 23.07 -32.71 -5.55
N GLY A 120 24.27 -33.21 -5.27
CA GLY A 120 25.47 -32.88 -6.03
C GLY A 120 26.23 -34.16 -6.31
N VAL A 121 26.18 -34.62 -7.55
CA VAL A 121 27.21 -35.38 -8.29
C VAL A 121 26.74 -35.26 -9.76
N GLY A 122 27.48 -34.85 -10.78
CA GLY A 122 28.89 -34.57 -10.96
C GLY A 122 29.16 -34.73 -12.47
N PHE A 123 29.99 -33.84 -13.03
CA PHE A 123 30.88 -34.06 -14.18
C PHE A 123 30.34 -34.17 -15.63
N GLN A 124 31.06 -33.42 -16.49
CA GLN A 124 31.41 -33.64 -17.90
C GLN A 124 30.36 -33.43 -19.03
N LYS A 125 30.48 -32.30 -19.75
CA LYS A 125 30.40 -32.24 -21.24
C LYS A 125 31.55 -33.08 -21.84
N PRO A 126 31.57 -33.49 -23.14
CA PRO A 126 30.77 -33.03 -24.30
C PRO A 126 30.23 -34.19 -25.19
N LEU A 127 29.46 -33.88 -26.24
CA LEU A 127 29.72 -34.34 -27.63
C LEU A 127 28.61 -33.86 -28.60
N ASP A 128 29.04 -33.37 -29.75
CA ASP A 128 28.26 -33.14 -30.97
C ASP A 128 27.48 -34.39 -31.43
N ALA A 129 26.27 -34.19 -31.96
CA ALA A 129 25.70 -35.04 -33.00
C ALA A 129 24.53 -34.35 -33.73
N ARG A 130 24.81 -34.01 -35.00
CA ARG A 130 23.91 -33.72 -36.15
C ARG A 130 23.32 -32.33 -36.32
#